data_AF-A0AAV6Z2A5-F1
#
_entry.id   AF-A0AAV6Z2A5-F1
#
_cell.length_a   1.000
_cell.length_b   1.000
_cell.length_c   1.000
_cell.angle_alpha   90.00
_cell.angle_beta   90.00
_cell.angle_gamma   90.00
#
_symmetry.space_group_name_H-M   'P 1'
#
loop_
_entity.id
_entity.type
_entity.pdbx_description
1 polymer ?
#
loop_
_entity_poly.entity_id
_entity_poly.type
_entity_poly.pdbx_seq_one_letter_code
_entity_poly.pdbx_strand_id
1 'polypeptide(L)'
;MTVRNCSGIWQELIDAVQRKDPCKVTQEDYKRLAQVAAQTVPCDKTLLWSRTNNLVHRYTKATENVVTLEDTFLGFLFNGLTWCGKTSRPGLNYKSCPAWDECENNSVSSFWKMASAAVSNNQDFVLYPAFT
;
A
#
# COMPACT_ATOMS: atom_id res chain seq x y z
N MET A 1 -13.21 15.05 14.71
CA MET A 1 -13.16 13.67 14.17
C MET A 1 -13.51 13.73 12.70
N THR A 2 -12.59 13.35 11.82
CA THR A 2 -12.85 13.24 10.37
C THR A 2 -13.54 11.90 10.11
N VAL A 3 -14.78 11.94 9.65
CA VAL A 3 -15.51 10.74 9.25
C VAL A 3 -14.97 10.27 7.90
N ARG A 4 -14.51 9.02 7.82
CA ARG A 4 -14.04 8.41 6.56
C ARG A 4 -15.16 7.59 5.94
N ASN A 5 -15.40 7.80 4.63
CA ASN A 5 -16.33 6.98 3.87
C ASN A 5 -15.63 5.67 3.45
N CYS A 6 -15.73 4.63 4.29
CA CYS A 6 -15.13 3.33 4.02
C CYS A 6 -15.61 2.71 2.71
N SER A 7 -16.90 2.85 2.37
CA SER A 7 -17.45 2.36 1.10
C SER A 7 -16.84 3.08 -0.10
N GLY A 8 -16.62 4.39 0.02
CA GLY A 8 -15.93 5.19 -1.01
C GLY A 8 -14.48 4.74 -1.18
N ILE A 9 -13.74 4.55 -0.09
CA ILE A 9 -12.35 4.07 -0.12
C ILE A 9 -12.25 2.68 -0.77
N TRP A 10 -13.16 1.78 -0.42
CA TRP A 10 -13.26 0.46 -1.05
C TRP A 10 -13.54 0.57 -2.55
N GLN A 11 -14.46 1.44 -2.96
CA GLN A 11 -14.79 1.65 -4.36
C GLN A 11 -13.59 2.16 -5.16
N GLU A 12 -12.81 3.11 -4.63
CA GLU A 12 -11.60 3.62 -5.28
C GLU A 12 -10.54 2.51 -5.49
N LEU A 13 -10.40 1.58 -4.53
CA LEU A 13 -9.52 0.42 -4.71
C LEU A 13 -10.02 -0.47 -5.85
N ILE A 14 -11.32 -0.80 -5.86
CA ILE A 14 -11.90 -1.66 -6.89
C ILE A 14 -11.75 -1.00 -8.27
N ASP A 15 -12.02 0.30 -8.39
CA ASP A 15 -11.91 1.05 -9.65
C ASP A 15 -10.47 1.13 -10.18
N ALA A 16 -9.48 1.11 -9.29
CA ALA A 16 -8.07 1.06 -9.69
C ALA A 16 -7.71 -0.21 -10.47
N VAL A 17 -8.38 -1.34 -10.20
CA VAL A 17 -8.00 -2.66 -10.74
C VAL A 17 -9.05 -3.32 -11.63
N GLN A 18 -10.35 -3.04 -11.42
CA GLN A 18 -11.41 -3.76 -12.12
C GLN A 18 -11.33 -3.54 -13.63
N ARG A 19 -11.60 -4.61 -14.40
CA ARG A 19 -11.60 -4.54 -15.87
C ARG A 19 -10.25 -4.13 -16.48
N LYS A 20 -9.15 -4.22 -15.72
CA LYS A 20 -7.78 -4.01 -16.21
C LYS A 20 -7.01 -5.32 -16.34
N ASP A 21 -5.98 -5.28 -17.18
CA ASP A 21 -4.94 -6.30 -17.23
C ASP A 21 -4.18 -6.27 -15.89
N PRO A 22 -4.10 -7.39 -15.15
CA PRO A 22 -3.48 -7.41 -13.83
C PRO A 22 -1.98 -7.11 -13.84
N CYS A 23 -1.32 -7.06 -15.01
CA CYS A 23 0.08 -6.66 -15.18
C CYS A 23 0.27 -5.24 -15.75
N LYS A 24 -0.81 -4.46 -15.87
CA LYS A 24 -0.77 -3.07 -16.35
C LYS A 24 -1.39 -2.10 -15.35
N VAL A 25 -1.26 -2.38 -14.05
CA VAL A 25 -1.72 -1.50 -12.98
C VAL A 25 -0.55 -0.64 -12.53
N THR A 26 -0.74 0.67 -12.49
CA THR A 26 0.28 1.67 -12.18
C THR A 26 -0.04 2.42 -10.87
N GLN A 27 0.89 3.24 -10.39
CA GLN A 27 0.65 4.09 -9.21
C GLN A 27 -0.45 5.13 -9.47
N GLU A 28 -0.56 5.64 -10.70
CA GLU A 28 -1.55 6.66 -11.06
C GLU A 28 -2.98 6.12 -10.93
N ASP A 29 -3.18 4.82 -11.17
CA ASP A 29 -4.47 4.15 -10.99
C ASP A 29 -4.95 4.20 -9.53
N TYR A 30 -4.04 4.30 -8.56
CA TYR A 30 -4.35 4.39 -7.13
C TYR A 30 -4.31 5.83 -6.58
N LYS A 31 -4.05 6.83 -7.42
CA LYS A 31 -3.93 8.23 -6.95
C LYS A 31 -5.16 8.72 -6.23
N ARG A 32 -6.35 8.38 -6.72
CA ARG A 32 -7.60 8.81 -6.09
C ARG A 32 -7.81 8.12 -4.74
N LEU A 33 -7.50 6.83 -4.64
CA LEU A 33 -7.45 6.10 -3.36
C LEU A 33 -6.53 6.80 -2.35
N ALA A 34 -5.31 7.17 -2.78
CA ALA A 34 -4.35 7.89 -1.95
C ALA A 34 -4.90 9.22 -1.42
N GLN A 35 -5.61 9.97 -2.27
CA GLN A 35 -6.20 11.26 -1.91
C GLN A 35 -7.34 11.12 -0.89
N VAL A 36 -8.29 10.19 -1.12
CA VAL A 36 -9.45 10.02 -0.22
C VAL A 36 -9.06 9.39 1.11
N ALA A 37 -7.98 8.61 1.13
CA ALA A 37 -7.46 7.92 2.30
C ALA A 37 -6.22 8.60 2.91
N ALA A 38 -5.88 9.82 2.49
CA ALA A 38 -4.70 10.54 2.94
C ALA A 38 -4.69 10.69 4.47
N GLN A 39 -3.60 10.31 5.13
CA GLN A 39 -3.41 10.49 6.57
C GLN A 39 -2.16 11.33 6.84
N THR A 40 -2.18 12.09 7.93
CA THR A 40 -0.97 12.71 8.46
C THR A 40 -0.17 11.67 9.24
N VAL A 41 1.06 11.41 8.81
CA VAL A 41 2.01 10.54 9.52
C VAL A 41 2.96 11.41 10.33
N PRO A 42 3.26 11.10 11.60
CA PRO A 42 4.23 11.88 12.38
C PRO A 42 5.60 11.91 11.69
N CYS A 43 6.15 13.11 11.49
CA CYS A 43 7.53 13.30 11.03
C CYS A 43 8.53 12.64 12.00
N ASP A 44 9.70 12.25 11.49
CA ASP A 44 10.82 11.66 12.25
C ASP A 44 10.54 10.30 12.93
N LYS A 45 9.34 9.74 12.75
CA LYS A 45 8.96 8.44 13.30
C LYS A 45 8.74 7.37 12.25
N THR A 46 8.79 7.71 10.96
CA THR A 46 8.57 6.72 9.90
C THR A 46 9.78 5.82 9.72
N LEU A 47 9.54 4.52 9.72
CA LEU A 47 10.52 3.49 9.45
C LEU A 47 10.17 2.78 8.14
N LEU A 48 10.96 3.04 7.10
CA LEU A 48 10.90 2.27 5.86
C LEU A 48 11.79 1.03 5.95
N TRP A 49 11.35 -0.05 5.31
CA TRP A 49 12.05 -1.31 5.30
C TRP A 49 11.87 -2.03 3.97
N SER A 50 12.81 -2.93 3.65
CA SER A 50 12.75 -3.77 2.46
C SER A 50 13.24 -5.17 2.82
N ARG A 51 12.43 -6.19 2.53
CA ARG A 51 12.72 -7.62 2.82
C ARG A 51 12.95 -7.99 4.29
N THR A 52 12.88 -7.05 5.22
CA THR A 52 13.12 -7.21 6.66
C THR A 52 11.84 -7.11 7.52
N ASN A 53 10.67 -7.40 6.93
CA ASN A 53 9.34 -7.29 7.55
C ASN A 53 9.29 -7.81 9.00
N ASN A 54 9.69 -9.07 9.20
CA ASN A 54 9.62 -9.74 10.50
C ASN A 54 10.49 -9.06 11.57
N LEU A 55 11.67 -8.56 11.18
CA LEU A 55 12.58 -7.88 12.10
C LEU A 55 12.02 -6.53 12.50
N VAL A 56 11.55 -5.76 11.52
CA VAL A 56 11.04 -4.40 11.72
C VAL A 56 9.78 -4.41 12.56
N HIS A 57 8.84 -5.32 12.33
CA HIS A 57 7.63 -5.41 13.18
C HIS A 57 7.92 -5.92 14.61
N ARG A 58 9.03 -6.62 14.85
CA ARG A 58 9.48 -6.93 16.22
C ARG A 58 10.09 -5.71 16.88
N TYR A 59 10.89 -4.94 16.14
CA TYR A 59 11.47 -3.69 16.61
C TYR A 59 10.39 -2.67 16.97
N THR A 60 9.42 -2.41 16.08
CA THR A 60 8.37 -1.40 16.33
C THR A 60 7.49 -1.73 17.54
N LYS A 61 7.27 -3.02 17.84
CA LYS A 61 6.61 -3.47 19.06
C LYS A 61 7.42 -3.19 20.34
N ALA A 62 8.75 -3.16 20.25
CA ALA A 62 9.63 -2.89 21.38
C ALA A 62 9.92 -1.39 21.56
N THR A 63 9.88 -0.64 20.46
CA THR A 63 10.13 0.80 20.39
C THR A 63 8.83 1.48 19.96
N GLU A 64 7.93 1.79 20.90
CA GLU A 64 6.60 2.39 20.68
C GLU A 64 6.59 3.78 19.99
N ASN A 65 7.72 4.18 19.39
CA ASN A 65 7.97 5.50 18.84
C ASN A 65 8.28 5.50 17.34
N VAL A 66 8.08 4.37 16.64
CA VAL A 66 8.23 4.27 15.18
C VAL A 66 6.94 3.78 14.52
N VAL A 67 6.67 4.28 13.33
CA VAL A 67 5.49 3.99 12.51
C VAL A 67 5.99 3.40 11.19
N THR A 68 5.57 2.18 10.85
CA THR A 68 5.85 1.61 9.52
C THR A 68 4.75 1.96 8.53
N LEU A 69 4.94 1.62 7.27
CA LEU A 69 3.90 1.81 6.26
C LEU A 69 2.62 1.05 6.63
N GLU A 70 2.76 -0.15 7.19
CA GLU A 70 1.67 -1.02 7.63
C GLU A 70 0.90 -0.47 8.85
N ASP A 71 1.48 0.46 9.60
CA ASP A 71 0.81 1.15 10.71
C ASP A 71 -0.02 2.36 10.21
N THR A 72 0.11 2.72 8.93
CA THR A 72 -0.75 3.75 8.31
C THR A 72 -2.12 3.18 7.93
N PHE A 73 -3.11 4.04 7.75
CA PHE A 73 -4.49 3.64 7.43
C PHE A 73 -4.57 2.74 6.19
N LEU A 74 -3.94 3.12 5.07
CA LEU A 74 -3.92 2.29 3.87
C LEU A 74 -3.06 1.03 4.06
N GLY A 75 -1.88 1.16 4.69
CA GLY A 75 -1.03 0.02 4.93
C GLY A 75 -1.70 -1.04 5.79
N PHE A 76 -2.38 -0.64 6.87
CA PHE A 76 -3.10 -1.51 7.78
C PHE A 76 -4.23 -2.27 7.08
N LEU A 77 -5.04 -1.57 6.29
CA LEU A 77 -6.18 -2.17 5.59
C LEU A 77 -5.77 -3.22 4.56
N PHE A 78 -4.62 -3.03 3.91
CA PHE A 78 -4.17 -3.85 2.79
C PHE A 78 -2.98 -4.75 3.11
N ASN A 79 -2.51 -4.75 4.36
CA ASN A 79 -1.40 -5.60 4.79
C ASN A 79 -1.76 -7.09 4.63
N GLY A 80 -0.88 -7.85 3.98
CA GLY A 80 -1.07 -9.29 3.74
C GLY A 80 -2.20 -9.66 2.77
N LEU A 81 -2.86 -8.68 2.14
CA LEU A 81 -3.89 -8.95 1.14
C LEU A 81 -3.30 -9.08 -0.26
N THR A 82 -3.99 -9.85 -1.11
CA THR A 82 -3.70 -9.97 -2.55
C THR A 82 -4.98 -9.74 -3.33
N TRP A 83 -4.93 -8.84 -4.30
CA TRP A 83 -6.07 -8.50 -5.15
C TRP A 83 -5.57 -8.18 -6.55
N CYS A 84 -6.41 -8.42 -7.55
CA CYS A 84 -6.15 -8.02 -8.93
C CYS A 84 -7.44 -8.01 -9.76
N GLY A 85 -7.38 -7.32 -10.89
CA GLY A 85 -8.43 -7.30 -11.89
C GLY A 85 -8.31 -8.42 -12.92
N LYS A 86 -9.29 -8.43 -13.81
CA LYS A 86 -9.24 -9.10 -15.11
C LYS A 86 -10.07 -8.30 -16.11
N THR A 87 -9.73 -8.37 -17.40
CA THR A 87 -10.43 -7.65 -18.46
C THR A 87 -11.89 -8.10 -18.65
N SER A 88 -12.19 -9.37 -18.35
CA SER A 88 -13.54 -9.94 -18.47
C SER A 88 -14.44 -9.62 -17.27
N ARG A 89 -15.76 -9.67 -17.47
CA ARG A 89 -16.73 -9.51 -16.36
C ARG A 89 -16.56 -10.64 -15.31
N PRO A 90 -16.72 -10.35 -14.00
CA PRO A 90 -17.17 -9.09 -13.40
C PRO A 90 -16.07 -8.02 -13.20
N GLY A 91 -14.84 -8.26 -13.66
CA GLY A 91 -13.74 -7.28 -13.60
C GLY A 91 -12.72 -7.54 -12.49
N LEU A 92 -13.11 -8.24 -11.42
CA LEU A 92 -12.21 -8.73 -10.38
C LEU A 92 -11.87 -10.21 -10.60
N ASN A 93 -10.67 -10.60 -10.18
CA ASN A 93 -10.22 -11.99 -10.24
C ASN A 93 -10.07 -12.57 -8.83
N TYR A 94 -10.90 -13.56 -8.51
CA TYR A 94 -10.88 -14.29 -7.24
C TYR A 94 -10.21 -15.67 -7.35
N LYS A 95 -9.70 -16.04 -8.53
CA LYS A 95 -9.07 -17.36 -8.75
C LYS A 95 -7.56 -17.30 -8.57
N SER A 96 -6.92 -16.30 -9.16
CA SER A 96 -5.47 -16.13 -9.13
C SER A 96 -5.09 -14.68 -9.45
N CYS A 97 -3.95 -14.24 -8.95
CA CYS A 97 -3.34 -12.96 -9.27
C CYS A 97 -1.86 -13.16 -9.60
N PRO A 98 -1.25 -12.28 -10.43
CA PRO A 98 0.16 -12.39 -10.71
C PRO A 98 0.99 -12.29 -9.43
N ALA A 99 2.00 -13.14 -9.32
CA ALA A 99 2.99 -13.04 -8.26
C ALA A 99 3.86 -11.78 -8.44
N TRP A 100 4.61 -11.41 -7.41
CA TRP A 100 5.41 -10.19 -7.40
C TRP A 100 6.52 -10.17 -8.48
N ASP A 101 6.95 -11.35 -8.91
CA ASP A 101 8.01 -11.59 -9.90
C ASP A 101 7.49 -11.94 -11.31
N GLU A 102 6.18 -12.17 -11.47
CA GLU A 102 5.57 -12.44 -12.78
C GLU A 102 5.45 -11.18 -13.64
N CYS A 103 5.23 -10.01 -13.01
CA CYS A 103 5.24 -8.73 -13.71
C CYS A 103 5.48 -7.54 -12.77
N GLU A 104 6.21 -6.53 -13.27
CA GLU A 104 6.64 -5.36 -12.49
C GLU A 104 5.46 -4.47 -12.02
N ASN A 105 4.43 -4.36 -12.86
CA ASN A 105 3.29 -3.47 -12.67
C ASN A 105 2.01 -4.26 -12.33
N ASN A 106 2.13 -5.16 -11.35
CA ASN A 106 0.97 -5.80 -10.75
C ASN A 106 0.25 -4.88 -9.74
N SER A 107 -1.01 -5.19 -9.46
CA SER A 107 -1.88 -4.42 -8.57
C SER A 107 -1.33 -4.20 -7.17
N VAL A 108 -0.74 -5.23 -6.55
CA VAL A 108 -0.24 -5.17 -5.17
C VAL A 108 1.06 -4.37 -5.13
N SER A 109 2.00 -4.66 -6.03
CA SER A 109 3.27 -3.92 -6.14
C SER A 109 3.05 -2.43 -6.42
N SER A 110 2.15 -2.10 -7.35
CA SER A 110 1.83 -0.71 -7.68
C SER A 110 1.12 0.04 -6.55
N PHE A 111 0.28 -0.65 -5.78
CA PHE A 111 -0.31 -0.09 -4.56
C PHE A 111 0.77 0.26 -3.52
N TRP A 112 1.68 -0.67 -3.23
CA TRP A 112 2.74 -0.42 -2.24
C TRP A 112 3.73 0.65 -2.70
N LYS A 113 4.05 0.72 -4.00
CA LYS A 113 4.84 1.84 -4.57
C LYS A 113 4.15 3.19 -4.31
N MET A 114 2.84 3.28 -4.58
CA MET A 114 2.05 4.48 -4.33
C MET A 114 2.01 4.82 -2.84
N ALA A 115 1.72 3.85 -1.96
CA ALA A 115 1.60 4.07 -0.53
C ALA A 115 2.93 4.54 0.07
N SER A 116 4.05 3.92 -0.33
CA SER A 116 5.39 4.36 0.01
C SER A 116 5.65 5.79 -0.45
N ALA A 117 5.32 6.15 -1.70
CA ALA A 117 5.49 7.52 -2.20
C ALA A 117 4.65 8.54 -1.42
N ALA A 118 3.43 8.18 -1.02
CA ALA A 118 2.54 9.06 -0.27
C ALA A 118 3.06 9.37 1.14
N VAL A 119 3.74 8.42 1.81
CA VAL A 119 4.39 8.67 3.10
C VAL A 119 5.73 9.40 2.93
N SER A 120 6.47 9.13 1.84
CA SER A 120 7.76 9.75 1.54
C SER A 120 7.69 11.23 1.19
N ASN A 121 6.67 11.65 0.43
CA ASN A 121 6.52 13.04 0.00
C ASN A 121 6.17 14.01 1.15
N ASN A 122 5.99 13.50 2.36
CA ASN A 122 5.61 14.27 3.54
C ASN A 122 6.74 14.38 4.60
N GLN A 123 7.99 13.96 4.32
CA GLN A 123 9.02 13.80 5.36
C GLN A 123 10.48 14.07 4.95
N ASP A 124 11.28 14.55 5.91
CA ASP A 124 12.72 14.29 6.01
C ASP A 124 12.93 12.87 6.57
N PHE A 125 13.63 12.00 5.85
CA PHE A 125 13.80 10.60 6.25
C PHE A 125 14.92 10.41 7.27
N VAL A 126 14.61 9.77 8.41
CA VAL A 126 15.60 8.95 9.11
C VAL A 126 15.51 7.54 8.53
N LEU A 127 16.31 7.28 7.48
CA LEU A 127 16.56 5.92 7.03
C LEU A 127 17.29 5.19 8.16
N TYR A 128 16.58 4.42 8.98
CA TYR A 128 17.23 3.36 9.71
C TYR A 128 17.55 2.27 8.68
N PRO A 129 18.82 2.03 8.33
CA PRO A 129 19.16 0.87 7.51
C PRO A 129 18.71 -0.35 8.31
N ALA A 130 17.64 -1.01 7.84
CA ALA A 130 17.40 -2.38 8.25
C ALA A 130 18.55 -3.19 7.63
N PHE A 131 19.62 -3.37 8.42
CA PHE A 131 20.90 -3.96 8.00
C PHE A 131 20.72 -5.32 7.31
N THR A 132 21.45 -5.46 6.19
CA THR A 132 21.88 -6.65 5.40
C THR A 132 21.08 -7.94 5.53
#